data_AF-A0A3B8WT08-F1
#
_entry.id   AF-A0A3B8WT08-F1
#
_cell.length_a   1.000
_cell.length_b   1.000
_cell.length_c   1.000
_cell.angle_alpha   90.00
_cell.angle_beta   90.00
_cell.angle_gamma   90.00
#
_symmetry.space_group_name_H-M   'P 1'
#
loop_
_entity.id
_entity.type
_entity.pdbx_description
1 polymer ?
#
loop_
_entity_poly.entity_id
_entity_poly.type
_entity_poly.pdbx_seq_one_letter_code
_entity_poly.pdbx_strand_id
1 'polypeptide(L)'
;LAKLKEINPELLKRVDAAMEEKNKNIMVKKTDAIDGRSVLAGILKRMDGQDEESVIRRISETDPELGADIRQRLFTYEDIVNADDKSLQEKLRTMEDVQIAFVIAGKTPEFREKLLSNVSSNRRASILDEEERHKPMLKTDVEKETSLFFSALRRAWEDGTLIIKGRGEEYV
;
A
#
# COMPACT_ATOMS: atom_id res chain seq x y z
N LEU A 1 -44.27 15.78 36.79
CA LEU A 1 -43.63 14.45 36.75
C LEU A 1 -44.54 13.40 37.40
N ALA A 2 -45.76 13.23 36.88
CA ALA A 2 -46.81 12.44 37.54
C ALA A 2 -47.31 11.32 36.61
N LYS A 3 -47.26 10.09 37.13
CA LYS A 3 -47.71 8.81 36.56
C LYS A 3 -46.68 8.03 35.71
N LEU A 4 -45.60 7.58 36.34
CA LEU A 4 -44.99 6.30 35.93
C LEU A 4 -45.86 5.17 36.50
N LYS A 5 -46.65 4.51 35.65
CA LYS A 5 -47.30 3.23 35.99
C LYS A 5 -46.20 2.15 36.04
N GLU A 6 -46.37 1.19 36.95
CA GLU A 6 -45.48 0.03 37.16
C GLU A 6 -44.95 -0.51 35.82
N ILE A 7 -43.66 -0.30 35.59
CA ILE A 7 -42.98 -0.80 34.39
C ILE A 7 -42.71 -2.29 34.65
N ASN A 8 -43.24 -3.15 33.79
CA ASN A 8 -42.98 -4.59 33.86
C ASN A 8 -41.45 -4.82 33.73
N PRO A 9 -40.79 -5.48 34.71
CA PRO A 9 -39.35 -5.70 34.68
C PRO A 9 -38.88 -6.49 33.44
N GLU A 10 -39.74 -7.31 32.84
CA GLU A 10 -39.48 -7.96 31.54
C GLU A 10 -39.37 -6.94 30.38
N LEU A 11 -40.22 -5.91 30.38
CA LEU A 11 -40.18 -4.86 29.35
C LEU A 11 -38.92 -4.00 29.51
N LEU A 12 -38.50 -3.71 30.75
CA LEU A 12 -37.27 -2.97 31.00
C LEU A 12 -36.05 -3.76 30.51
N LYS A 13 -35.98 -5.07 30.82
CA LYS A 13 -34.91 -5.95 30.32
C LYS A 13 -34.86 -6.05 28.80
N ARG A 14 -36.02 -6.08 28.12
CA ARG A 14 -36.08 -6.10 26.65
C ARG A 14 -35.62 -4.78 26.04
N VAL A 15 -35.94 -3.65 26.66
CA VAL A 15 -35.45 -2.33 26.25
C VAL A 15 -33.95 -2.22 26.49
N ASP A 16 -33.44 -2.69 27.63
CA ASP A 16 -32.01 -2.73 27.93
C ASP A 16 -31.25 -3.62 26.95
N ALA A 17 -31.75 -4.83 26.66
CA ALA A 17 -31.13 -5.72 25.68
C ALA A 17 -31.12 -5.13 24.26
N ALA A 18 -32.21 -4.50 23.84
CA ALA A 18 -32.30 -3.82 22.54
C ALA A 18 -31.38 -2.59 22.48
N MET A 19 -31.22 -1.86 23.59
CA MET A 19 -30.29 -0.74 23.71
C MET A 19 -28.84 -1.20 23.73
N GLU A 20 -28.51 -2.32 24.39
CA GLU A 20 -27.19 -2.95 24.37
C GLU A 20 -26.82 -3.47 22.98
N GLU A 21 -27.73 -4.14 22.28
CA GLU A 21 -27.52 -4.61 20.92
C GLU A 21 -27.32 -3.44 19.94
N LYS A 22 -28.15 -2.39 20.08
CA LYS A 22 -27.99 -1.16 19.29
C LYS A 22 -26.70 -0.42 19.65
N ASN A 23 -26.29 -0.40 20.92
CA ASN A 23 -25.01 0.17 21.36
C ASN A 23 -23.81 -0.63 20.86
N LYS A 24 -23.86 -1.97 20.87
CA LYS A 24 -22.83 -2.82 20.26
C LYS A 24 -22.72 -2.51 18.76
N ASN A 25 -23.85 -2.40 18.06
CA ASN A 25 -23.86 -2.05 16.63
C ASN A 25 -23.42 -0.60 16.34
N ILE A 26 -23.66 0.35 17.26
CA ILE A 26 -23.20 1.74 17.14
C ILE A 26 -21.71 1.86 17.51
N MET A 27 -21.21 1.09 18.48
CA MET A 27 -19.78 1.06 18.82
C MET A 27 -18.95 0.36 17.74
N VAL A 28 -19.45 -0.71 17.12
CA VAL A 28 -18.81 -1.35 15.95
C VAL A 28 -18.73 -0.39 14.76
N LYS A 29 -19.66 0.57 14.64
CA LYS A 29 -19.60 1.65 13.65
C LYS A 29 -18.70 2.83 14.04
N LYS A 30 -18.27 2.93 15.30
CA LYS A 30 -17.44 4.02 15.85
C LYS A 30 -16.02 3.60 16.25
N THR A 31 -15.72 2.31 16.25
CA THR A 31 -14.37 1.90 15.89
C THR A 31 -14.24 2.23 14.42
N ASP A 32 -13.61 3.37 14.11
CA ASP A 32 -12.73 3.41 12.95
C ASP A 32 -12.04 2.04 12.95
N ALA A 33 -12.31 1.22 11.94
CA ALA A 33 -11.60 -0.02 11.78
C ALA A 33 -10.14 0.39 11.61
N ILE A 34 -9.41 0.48 12.73
CA ILE A 34 -7.98 0.68 12.75
C ILE A 34 -7.51 -0.42 11.83
N ASP A 35 -7.00 -0.03 10.67
CA ASP A 35 -6.50 -0.96 9.68
C ASP A 35 -5.27 -1.61 10.31
N GLY A 36 -5.51 -2.63 11.14
CA GLY A 36 -4.49 -3.29 11.95
C GLY A 36 -3.42 -3.93 11.06
N ARG A 37 -3.77 -4.22 9.80
CA ARG A 37 -2.84 -4.68 8.77
C ARG A 37 -1.87 -3.57 8.37
N SER A 38 -2.37 -2.35 8.13
CA SER A 38 -1.52 -1.17 7.89
C SER A 38 -0.67 -0.80 9.11
N VAL A 39 -1.23 -0.88 10.32
CA VAL A 39 -0.47 -0.63 11.55
C VAL A 39 0.65 -1.65 11.70
N LEU A 40 0.36 -2.94 11.52
CA LEU A 40 1.34 -4.00 11.57
C LEU A 40 2.42 -3.83 10.50
N ALA A 41 2.05 -3.55 9.24
CA ALA A 41 3.00 -3.27 8.17
C ALA A 41 3.91 -2.07 8.51
N GLY A 42 3.36 -1.03 9.14
CA GLY A 42 4.13 0.13 9.60
C GLY A 42 5.10 -0.17 10.75
N ILE A 43 4.76 -1.10 11.64
CA ILE A 43 5.67 -1.60 12.69
C ILE A 43 6.79 -2.42 12.04
N LEU A 44 6.41 -3.39 11.19
CA LEU A 44 7.32 -4.28 10.49
C LEU A 44 8.35 -3.51 9.64
N LYS A 45 7.92 -2.46 8.93
CA LYS A 45 8.81 -1.56 8.14
C LYS A 45 9.96 -0.93 8.95
N ARG A 46 9.86 -0.87 10.28
CA ARG A 46 10.88 -0.29 11.18
C ARG A 46 11.76 -1.35 11.85
N MET A 47 11.46 -2.63 11.67
CA MET A 47 12.24 -3.73 12.22
C MET A 47 13.44 -4.02 11.31
N ASP A 48 14.45 -4.70 11.87
CA ASP A 48 15.53 -5.26 11.07
C ASP A 48 14.98 -6.32 10.11
N GLY A 49 15.56 -6.41 8.92
CA GLY A 49 15.01 -7.25 7.83
C GLY A 49 14.84 -8.72 8.22
N GLN A 50 15.75 -9.28 9.04
CA GLN A 50 15.66 -10.66 9.52
C GLN A 50 14.46 -10.88 10.46
N ASP A 51 14.18 -9.93 11.33
CA ASP A 51 13.05 -10.01 12.26
C ASP A 51 11.72 -9.76 11.55
N GLU A 52 11.69 -8.81 10.60
CA GLU A 52 10.56 -8.55 9.71
C GLU A 52 10.14 -9.85 8.98
N GLU A 53 11.10 -10.50 8.32
CA GLU A 53 10.87 -11.73 7.56
C GLU A 53 10.39 -12.88 8.47
N SER A 54 10.98 -13.02 9.66
CA SER A 54 10.60 -14.03 10.66
C SER A 54 9.13 -13.88 11.09
N VAL A 55 8.67 -12.64 11.32
CA VAL A 55 7.27 -12.37 11.70
C VAL A 55 6.32 -12.67 10.53
N ILE A 56 6.65 -12.20 9.33
CA ILE A 56 5.85 -12.44 8.11
C ILE A 56 5.70 -13.93 7.82
N ARG A 57 6.77 -14.72 8.01
CA ARG A 57 6.75 -16.17 7.82
C ARG A 57 5.74 -16.84 8.75
N ARG A 58 5.79 -16.53 10.06
CA ARG A 58 4.85 -17.07 11.06
C ARG A 58 3.40 -16.70 10.76
N ILE A 59 3.16 -15.47 10.31
CA ILE A 59 1.81 -15.04 9.90
C ILE A 59 1.36 -15.87 8.70
N SER A 60 2.23 -16.04 7.69
CA SER A 60 1.92 -16.79 6.47
C SER A 60 1.65 -18.28 6.72
N GLU A 61 2.26 -18.89 7.73
CA GLU A 61 2.02 -20.27 8.13
C GLU A 61 0.59 -20.48 8.69
N THR A 62 0.03 -19.46 9.34
CA THR A 62 -1.31 -19.52 9.95
C THR A 62 -2.38 -18.98 9.00
N ASP A 63 -2.08 -17.89 8.31
CA ASP A 63 -2.96 -17.19 7.38
C ASP A 63 -2.14 -16.68 6.18
N PRO A 64 -2.07 -17.48 5.09
CA PRO A 64 -1.33 -17.11 3.88
C PRO A 64 -1.84 -15.83 3.22
N GLU A 65 -3.15 -15.56 3.30
CA GLU A 65 -3.78 -14.38 2.69
C GLU A 65 -3.37 -13.11 3.44
N LEU A 66 -3.42 -13.14 4.78
CA LEU A 66 -2.95 -12.04 5.61
C LEU A 66 -1.45 -11.79 5.44
N GLY A 67 -0.64 -12.85 5.39
CA GLY A 67 0.80 -12.72 5.14
C GLY A 67 1.10 -12.06 3.79
N ALA A 68 0.33 -12.40 2.75
CA ALA A 68 0.45 -11.78 1.44
C ALA A 68 0.00 -10.30 1.44
N ASP A 69 -1.11 -9.96 2.10
CA ASP A 69 -1.60 -8.58 2.22
C ASP A 69 -0.60 -7.69 2.99
N ILE A 70 -0.01 -8.18 4.08
CA ILE A 70 0.99 -7.43 4.83
C ILE A 70 2.25 -7.23 3.98
N ARG A 71 2.75 -8.28 3.29
CA ARG A 71 3.87 -8.15 2.34
C ARG A 71 3.61 -7.11 1.26
N GLN A 72 2.40 -7.07 0.72
CA GLN A 72 2.01 -6.06 -0.27
C GLN A 72 2.11 -4.64 0.30
N ARG A 73 1.80 -4.45 1.58
CA ARG A 73 1.84 -3.15 2.27
C ARG A 73 3.25 -2.73 2.68
N LEU A 74 4.22 -3.65 2.74
CA LEU A 74 5.60 -3.32 3.09
C LEU A 74 6.33 -2.53 2.00
N PHE A 75 5.97 -2.73 0.73
CA PHE A 75 6.57 -2.04 -0.41
C PHE A 75 5.68 -0.87 -0.88
N THR A 76 6.18 0.34 -0.71
CA THR A 76 5.44 1.60 -0.83
C THR A 76 6.01 2.50 -1.93
N TYR A 77 5.29 3.58 -2.28
CA TYR A 77 5.79 4.58 -3.23
C TYR A 77 7.12 5.21 -2.78
N GLU A 78 7.25 5.46 -1.48
CA GLU A 78 8.46 6.01 -0.87
C GLU A 78 9.66 5.07 -1.10
N ASP A 79 9.44 3.76 -1.08
CA ASP A 79 10.50 2.78 -1.31
C ASP A 79 11.02 2.84 -2.75
N ILE A 80 10.15 3.14 -3.72
CA ILE A 80 10.58 3.35 -5.12
C ILE A 80 11.37 4.65 -5.27
N VAL A 81 10.95 5.71 -4.58
CA VAL A 81 11.70 6.98 -4.56
C VAL A 81 13.11 6.78 -3.98
N ASN A 82 13.22 5.94 -2.95
CA ASN A 82 14.46 5.62 -2.27
C ASN A 82 15.24 4.44 -2.87
N ALA A 83 14.69 3.75 -3.88
CA ALA A 83 15.35 2.66 -4.56
C ALA A 83 16.63 3.11 -5.25
N ASP A 84 17.61 2.21 -5.34
CA ASP A 84 18.83 2.45 -6.09
C ASP A 84 18.54 2.67 -7.58
N ASP A 85 19.33 3.54 -8.21
CA ASP A 85 19.11 3.96 -9.59
C ASP A 85 19.35 2.82 -10.59
N LYS A 86 20.27 1.90 -10.26
CA LYS A 86 20.62 0.78 -11.15
C LYS A 86 19.43 -0.15 -11.35
N SER A 87 18.77 -0.55 -10.27
CA SER A 87 17.59 -1.42 -10.30
C SER A 87 16.42 -0.79 -11.07
N LEU A 88 16.22 0.52 -10.88
CA LEU A 88 15.18 1.25 -11.63
C LEU A 88 15.52 1.34 -13.12
N GLN A 89 16.77 1.64 -13.48
CA GLN A 89 17.21 1.69 -14.88
C GLN A 89 17.02 0.33 -15.56
N GLU A 90 17.39 -0.76 -14.89
CA GLU A 90 17.19 -2.12 -15.39
C GLU A 90 15.71 -2.41 -15.65
N LYS A 91 14.84 -2.04 -14.71
CA LYS A 91 13.40 -2.23 -14.88
C LYS A 91 12.84 -1.38 -16.03
N LEU A 92 13.13 -0.08 -16.04
CA LEU A 92 12.63 0.86 -17.04
C LEU A 92 13.14 0.53 -18.46
N ARG A 93 14.32 -0.07 -18.60
CA ARG A 93 14.85 -0.54 -19.89
C ARG A 93 13.96 -1.60 -20.55
N THR A 94 13.22 -2.38 -19.77
CA THR A 94 12.34 -3.45 -20.27
C THR A 94 10.90 -3.02 -20.54
N MET A 95 10.55 -1.77 -20.23
CA MET A 95 9.20 -1.24 -20.41
C MET A 95 9.12 -0.43 -21.68
N GLU A 96 7.94 -0.37 -22.30
CA GLU A 96 7.65 0.55 -23.40
C GLU A 96 7.45 1.98 -22.86
N ASP A 97 7.75 2.99 -23.68
CA ASP A 97 7.65 4.41 -23.27
C ASP A 97 6.22 4.78 -22.87
N VAL A 98 5.21 4.24 -23.57
CA VAL A 98 3.80 4.40 -23.21
C VAL A 98 3.48 3.80 -21.85
N GLN A 99 4.06 2.66 -21.47
CA GLN A 99 3.81 2.07 -20.15
C GLN A 99 4.37 2.95 -19.04
N ILE A 100 5.58 3.50 -19.24
CA ILE A 100 6.19 4.43 -18.29
C ILE A 100 5.33 5.70 -18.17
N ALA A 101 4.80 6.20 -19.29
CA ALA A 101 3.88 7.35 -19.31
C ALA A 101 2.64 7.10 -18.43
N PHE A 102 2.04 5.92 -18.52
CA PHE A 102 0.91 5.54 -17.67
C PHE A 102 1.31 5.39 -16.19
N VAL A 103 2.52 4.87 -15.89
CA VAL A 103 3.01 4.73 -14.51
C VAL A 103 3.22 6.09 -13.83
N ILE A 104 3.73 7.10 -14.55
CA ILE A 104 3.99 8.44 -14.00
C ILE A 104 2.74 9.32 -13.92
N ALA A 105 1.67 8.98 -14.65
CA ALA A 105 0.46 9.78 -14.76
C ALA A 105 -0.21 9.97 -13.38
N GLY A 106 -0.48 11.24 -13.02
CA GLY A 106 -1.13 11.61 -11.76
C GLY A 106 -0.32 11.30 -10.49
N LYS A 107 0.97 10.96 -10.61
CA LYS A 107 1.86 10.74 -9.46
C LYS A 107 2.50 12.05 -8.97
N THR A 108 3.07 12.01 -7.77
CA THR A 108 3.74 13.17 -7.18
C THR A 108 4.99 13.57 -8.00
N PRO A 109 5.39 14.85 -7.98
CA PRO A 109 6.57 15.31 -8.72
C PRO A 109 7.84 14.51 -8.40
N GLU A 110 8.02 14.11 -7.14
CA GLU A 110 9.20 13.37 -6.66
C GLU A 110 9.26 11.97 -7.31
N PHE A 111 8.14 11.25 -7.32
CA PHE A 111 8.06 9.93 -7.95
C PHE A 111 8.29 10.03 -9.47
N ARG A 112 7.68 11.04 -10.11
CA ARG A 112 7.85 11.28 -11.54
C ARG A 112 9.30 11.56 -11.88
N GLU A 113 9.94 12.48 -11.17
CA GLU A 113 11.33 12.84 -11.42
C GLU A 113 12.26 11.65 -11.19
N LYS A 114 12.02 10.86 -10.13
CA LYS A 114 12.82 9.65 -9.85
C LYS A 114 12.84 8.68 -11.04
N LEU A 115 11.71 8.45 -11.69
CA LEU A 115 11.64 7.56 -12.85
C LEU A 115 12.25 8.22 -14.09
N LEU A 116 11.93 9.49 -14.34
CA LEU A 116 12.39 10.22 -15.53
C LEU A 116 13.90 10.55 -15.50
N SER A 117 14.51 10.67 -14.32
CA SER A 117 15.96 10.82 -14.17
C SER A 117 16.72 9.51 -14.42
N ASN A 118 16.02 8.37 -14.38
CA ASN A 118 16.57 7.03 -14.61
C ASN A 118 16.39 6.52 -16.05
N VAL A 119 16.12 7.44 -16.99
CA VAL A 119 16.14 7.19 -18.43
C VAL A 119 16.99 8.25 -19.14
N SER A 120 17.38 7.99 -20.40
CA SER A 120 18.11 8.99 -21.18
C SER A 120 17.24 10.21 -21.51
N SER A 121 17.85 11.37 -21.76
CA SER A 121 17.13 12.61 -22.07
C SER A 121 16.20 12.49 -23.28
N ASN A 122 16.64 11.76 -24.32
CA ASN A 122 15.81 11.51 -25.50
C ASN A 122 14.59 10.65 -25.15
N ARG A 123 14.79 9.60 -24.34
CA ARG A 123 13.72 8.71 -23.92
C ARG A 123 12.75 9.40 -22.97
N ARG A 124 13.25 10.25 -22.08
CA ARG A 124 12.45 11.14 -21.22
C ARG A 124 11.50 12.01 -22.07
N ALA A 125 12.00 12.60 -23.15
CA ALA A 125 11.17 13.39 -24.06
C ALA A 125 10.08 12.53 -24.73
N SER A 126 10.42 11.34 -25.23
CA SER A 126 9.45 10.39 -25.81
C SER A 126 8.36 10.00 -24.81
N ILE A 127 8.71 9.67 -23.57
CA ILE A 127 7.75 9.29 -22.52
C ILE A 127 6.77 10.43 -22.21
N LEU A 128 7.27 11.67 -22.12
CA LEU A 128 6.42 12.84 -21.86
C LEU A 128 5.48 13.15 -23.03
N ASP A 129 5.93 12.91 -24.26
CA ASP A 129 5.13 13.03 -25.48
C ASP A 129 4.06 11.92 -25.56
N GLU A 130 4.39 10.68 -25.17
CA GLU A 130 3.40 9.62 -25.00
C GLU A 130 2.36 9.96 -23.93
N GLU A 131 2.78 10.54 -22.81
CA GLU A 131 1.87 10.99 -21.76
C GLU A 131 0.88 12.03 -22.29
N GLU A 132 1.34 13.00 -23.07
CA GLU A 132 0.47 14.03 -23.64
C GLU A 132 -0.49 13.46 -24.69
N ARG A 133 0.00 12.58 -25.58
CA ARG A 133 -0.82 11.91 -26.60
C ARG A 133 -2.00 11.12 -26.02
N HIS A 134 -1.80 10.51 -24.86
CA HIS A 134 -2.77 9.62 -24.24
C HIS A 134 -3.70 10.31 -23.23
N LYS A 135 -3.64 11.63 -23.08
CA LYS A 135 -4.59 12.37 -22.25
C LYS A 135 -5.96 12.49 -22.95
N PRO A 136 -7.09 12.27 -22.24
CA PRO A 136 -7.18 11.79 -20.85
C PRO A 136 -6.95 10.28 -20.74
N MET A 137 -6.16 9.85 -19.77
CA MET A 137 -5.94 8.43 -19.48
C MET A 137 -7.03 7.87 -18.57
N LEU A 138 -7.47 6.64 -18.83
CA LEU A 138 -8.39 5.94 -17.93
C LEU A 138 -7.67 5.55 -16.65
N LYS A 139 -8.29 5.86 -15.50
CA LYS A 139 -7.75 5.54 -14.18
C LYS A 139 -7.43 4.05 -14.03
N THR A 140 -8.28 3.17 -14.57
CA THR A 140 -8.09 1.71 -14.54
C THR A 140 -6.81 1.27 -15.24
N ASP A 141 -6.47 1.89 -16.37
CA ASP A 141 -5.26 1.54 -17.13
C ASP A 141 -4.01 2.04 -16.42
N VAL A 142 -4.08 3.25 -15.85
CA VAL A 142 -3.00 3.80 -14.99
C VAL A 142 -2.74 2.89 -13.79
N GLU A 143 -3.80 2.44 -13.11
CA GLU A 143 -3.70 1.52 -11.97
C GLU A 143 -3.12 0.16 -12.36
N LYS A 144 -3.50 -0.36 -13.54
CA LYS A 144 -2.95 -1.61 -14.07
C LYS A 144 -1.45 -1.53 -14.31
N GLU A 145 -0.98 -0.53 -15.07
CA GLU A 145 0.45 -0.38 -15.36
C GLU A 145 1.25 -0.07 -14.08
N THR A 146 0.69 0.75 -13.18
CA THR A 146 1.29 1.01 -11.86
C THR A 146 1.44 -0.30 -11.07
N SER A 147 0.40 -1.13 -11.02
CA SER A 147 0.41 -2.38 -10.27
C SER A 147 1.45 -3.38 -10.81
N LEU A 148 1.55 -3.50 -12.15
CA LEU A 148 2.57 -4.33 -12.79
C LEU A 148 3.99 -3.84 -12.48
N PHE A 149 4.21 -2.52 -12.52
CA PHE A 149 5.49 -1.91 -12.17
C PHE A 149 5.88 -2.17 -10.72
N PHE A 150 4.98 -1.89 -9.78
CA PHE A 150 5.18 -2.14 -8.35
C PHE A 150 5.44 -3.61 -8.06
N SER A 151 4.67 -4.51 -8.66
CA SER A 151 4.83 -5.96 -8.46
C SER A 151 6.19 -6.45 -8.92
N ALA A 152 6.72 -5.91 -10.03
CA ALA A 152 8.04 -6.27 -10.51
C ALA A 152 9.16 -5.78 -9.58
N LEU A 153 9.09 -4.52 -9.13
CA LEU A 153 10.09 -3.97 -8.21
C LEU A 153 10.03 -4.63 -6.82
N ARG A 154 8.82 -4.98 -6.33
CA ARG A 154 8.69 -5.71 -5.08
C ARG A 154 9.38 -7.08 -5.14
N ARG A 155 9.18 -7.84 -6.24
CA ARG A 155 9.89 -9.11 -6.42
C ARG A 155 11.40 -8.91 -6.45
N ALA A 156 11.88 -7.89 -7.17
CA ALA A 156 13.30 -7.56 -7.20
C ALA A 156 13.85 -7.24 -5.80
N TRP A 157 13.07 -6.57 -4.95
CA TRP A 157 13.43 -6.29 -3.56
C TRP A 157 13.42 -7.56 -2.69
N GLU A 158 12.37 -8.39 -2.80
CA GLU A 158 12.26 -9.67 -2.09
C GLU A 158 13.42 -10.62 -2.45
N ASP A 159 13.89 -10.59 -3.70
CA ASP A 159 15.03 -11.37 -4.19
C ASP A 159 16.40 -10.72 -3.87
N GLY A 160 16.43 -9.56 -3.21
CA GLY A 160 17.64 -8.83 -2.83
C GLY A 160 18.37 -8.13 -3.99
N THR A 161 17.77 -8.11 -5.18
CA THR A 161 18.34 -7.45 -6.36
C THR A 161 18.09 -5.95 -6.40
N LEU A 162 17.00 -5.48 -5.77
CA LEU A 162 16.69 -4.06 -5.58
C LEU A 162 17.04 -3.63 -4.17
N ILE A 163 17.83 -2.56 -4.04
CA ILE A 163 18.26 -2.00 -2.76
C ILE A 163 17.46 -0.72 -2.49
N ILE A 164 16.86 -0.61 -1.30
CA ILE A 164 16.15 0.59 -0.86
C ILE A 164 17.03 1.34 0.14
N LYS A 165 17.43 2.58 -0.19
CA LYS A 165 18.23 3.41 0.72
C LYS A 165 17.46 3.64 2.02
N GLY A 166 18.11 3.37 3.16
CA GLY A 166 17.52 3.57 4.48
C GLY A 166 16.72 2.39 5.03
N ARG A 167 16.62 1.27 4.30
CA ARG A 167 16.08 -0.01 4.78
C ARG A 167 17.16 -1.09 4.68
N GLY A 168 17.73 -1.47 5.82
CA GLY A 168 18.73 -2.54 5.90
C GLY A 168 20.10 -2.12 5.37
N GLU A 169 21.04 -2.01 6.31
CA GLU A 169 22.50 -2.04 6.14
C GLU A 169 23.27 -0.71 6.01
N GLU A 170 24.11 -0.55 7.04
CA GLU A 170 25.34 0.23 7.13
C GLU A 170 26.25 -0.09 5.94
N TYR A 171 26.75 0.95 5.28
CA TYR A 171 27.91 0.80 4.40
C TYR A 171 29.11 0.43 5.27
N VAL A 172 29.79 -0.68 4.95
CA VAL A 172 31.19 -0.89 5.34
C VAL A 172 32.09 -0.03 4.46
#